data_AF-A0A7V5WED2-F1
#
_entry.id   AF-A0A7V5WED2-F1
#
_cell.length_a   1.000
_cell.length_b   1.000
_cell.length_c   1.000
_cell.angle_alpha   90.00
_cell.angle_beta   90.00
_cell.angle_gamma   90.00
#
_symmetry.space_group_name_H-M   'P 1'
#
loop_
_entity.id
_entity.type
_entity.pdbx_description
1 polymer ?
#
loop_
_entity_poly.entity_id
_entity_poly.type
_entity_poly.pdbx_seq_one_letter_code
_entity_poly.pdbx_strand_id
1 'polypeptide(L)'
;IEWIVENGDAAIQEKLEHRRPIIVVFSDGIDRQYSNEAHETVIIDKCKEHGILIYAVRMEARGRATDADNLEALATQTGGLYITHNEETHERVLGLFDDFITQRQTYRVAYPVYKERGNYSVGVQVLDTPIGDSKEVKVEGYSALQVPELTLTTPAEGTRYTVPYSQTLKGFVEVDINLSVQIETPDGVPRDPEKVEYYANGTLIGSSTTGPDFPFTWRVSDWTTPTEQAQSEGFTLIASAEDPYLHREMNSDPVTIRVTWEAKEVPVVEGAVEEARQNWWVILALVFMVLMLLVLFFLLLRTRGEMARRVVTSTTGVLKSVTRRLGPMPQQAPGKLVIIQGANVGREFRLAAQVVKVGRDPQFCDFALYDEYVSNPHFSVHQEQGLFYIVDEGSTNGTKVNSVPLTPHQRIPLEPDAIIEVGQTRLQFKRIGGTTRVLGG
;
A
#
# COMPACT_ATOMS: atom_id res chain seq x y z
N ILE A 1 74.24 3.77 8.54
CA ILE A 1 73.01 3.18 7.96
C ILE A 1 72.70 1.87 8.66
N GLU A 2 73.53 0.83 8.53
CA GLU A 2 73.32 -0.49 9.17
C GLU A 2 72.98 -0.41 10.67
N TRP A 3 73.67 0.43 11.46
CA TRP A 3 73.32 0.65 12.88
C TRP A 3 71.89 1.17 13.14
N ILE A 4 71.27 1.86 12.18
CA ILE A 4 69.87 2.33 12.27
C ILE A 4 68.92 1.18 11.88
N VAL A 5 69.23 0.46 10.81
CA VAL A 5 68.37 -0.58 10.23
C VAL A 5 68.38 -1.87 11.06
N GLU A 6 69.57 -2.33 11.42
CA GLU A 6 69.85 -3.65 12.01
C GLU A 6 70.06 -3.57 13.53
N ASN A 7 69.55 -2.53 14.19
CA ASN A 7 69.76 -2.34 15.63
C ASN A 7 69.06 -3.44 16.45
N GLY A 8 69.83 -4.22 17.22
CA GLY A 8 69.29 -5.29 18.06
C GLY A 8 68.60 -4.83 19.36
N ASP A 9 68.64 -3.53 19.69
CA ASP A 9 68.00 -2.99 20.89
C ASP A 9 66.53 -2.62 20.62
N ALA A 10 65.61 -3.33 21.26
CA ALA A 10 64.17 -3.12 21.13
C ALA A 10 63.72 -1.69 21.52
N ALA A 11 64.37 -1.06 22.51
CA ALA A 11 64.04 0.31 22.95
C ALA A 11 64.65 1.40 22.04
N ILE A 12 65.52 1.01 21.10
CA ILE A 12 65.96 1.84 19.99
C ILE A 12 65.02 1.63 18.80
N GLN A 13 64.68 0.37 18.47
CA GLN A 13 63.74 0.06 17.38
C GLN A 13 62.36 0.69 17.57
N GLU A 14 61.75 0.60 18.76
CA GLU A 14 60.48 1.28 19.08
C GLU A 14 60.54 2.80 18.81
N LYS A 15 61.70 3.44 19.03
CA LYS A 15 61.90 4.87 18.75
C LYS A 15 62.10 5.16 17.27
N LEU A 16 62.66 4.23 16.49
CA LEU A 16 62.88 4.36 15.06
C LEU A 16 61.60 4.09 14.25
N GLU A 17 60.73 3.19 14.71
CA GLU A 17 59.39 2.99 14.15
C GLU A 17 58.54 4.27 14.18
N HIS A 18 58.71 5.09 15.22
CA HIS A 18 57.90 6.29 15.48
C HIS A 18 58.60 7.62 15.16
N ARG A 19 59.84 7.59 14.63
CA ARG A 19 60.62 8.81 14.34
C ARG A 19 61.40 8.65 13.05
N ARG A 20 61.34 9.66 12.18
CA ARG A 20 62.11 9.67 10.94
C ARG A 20 63.63 9.66 11.24
N PRO A 21 64.39 8.67 10.76
CA PRO A 21 65.84 8.65 10.94
C PRO A 21 66.50 9.71 10.05
N ILE A 22 67.47 10.44 10.63
CA ILE A 22 68.29 11.42 9.91
C ILE A 22 69.78 11.14 10.19
N ILE A 23 70.62 11.38 9.19
CA ILE A 23 72.08 11.36 9.31
C ILE A 23 72.58 12.76 8.96
N VAL A 24 73.34 13.38 9.85
CA VAL A 24 74.00 14.68 9.58
C VAL A 24 75.49 14.44 9.38
N VAL A 25 76.02 14.85 8.22
CA VAL A 25 77.39 14.61 7.78
C VAL A 25 78.14 15.94 7.75
N PHE A 26 79.28 16.01 8.43
CA PHE A 26 80.22 17.14 8.38
C PHE A 26 81.49 16.67 7.68
N SER A 27 81.83 17.28 6.54
CA SER A 27 82.96 16.84 5.70
C SER A 27 83.47 17.99 4.83
N ASP A 28 84.74 17.97 4.42
CA ASP A 28 85.27 18.93 3.42
C ASP A 28 85.02 18.49 1.96
N GLY A 29 84.31 17.36 1.78
CA GLY A 29 84.03 16.72 0.49
C GLY A 29 85.17 15.83 0.00
N ILE A 30 86.29 15.73 0.71
CA ILE A 30 87.45 14.96 0.26
C ILE A 30 87.37 13.50 0.74
N ASP A 31 86.82 12.62 -0.09
CA ASP A 31 87.08 11.19 0.04
C ASP A 31 88.22 10.76 -0.89
N ARG A 32 89.34 10.32 -0.29
CA ARG A 32 90.56 9.88 -1.01
C ARG A 32 90.62 8.38 -1.28
N GLN A 33 89.65 7.60 -0.80
CA GLN A 33 89.71 6.14 -0.79
C GLN A 33 88.45 5.48 -1.35
N TYR A 34 87.28 6.09 -1.21
CA TYR A 34 85.98 5.50 -1.57
C TYR A 34 85.07 6.42 -2.42
N SER A 35 85.58 7.55 -2.92
CA SER A 35 84.87 8.40 -3.90
C SER A 35 84.63 7.64 -5.22
N ASN A 36 83.44 7.04 -5.35
CA ASN A 36 82.96 6.39 -6.55
C ASN A 36 81.42 6.45 -6.55
N GLU A 37 80.84 6.97 -7.63
CA GLU A 37 79.41 7.07 -7.93
C GLU A 37 78.60 5.79 -7.61
N ALA A 38 79.21 4.62 -7.80
CA ALA A 38 78.60 3.33 -7.45
C ALA A 38 78.34 3.15 -5.94
N HIS A 39 79.24 3.64 -5.07
CA HIS A 39 79.04 3.60 -3.62
C HIS A 39 78.04 4.67 -3.16
N GLU A 40 78.07 5.84 -3.79
CA GLU A 40 77.09 6.90 -3.55
C GLU A 40 75.67 6.41 -3.84
N THR A 41 75.45 5.79 -5.00
CA THR A 41 74.15 5.21 -5.39
C THR A 41 73.66 4.19 -4.35
N VAL A 42 74.52 3.27 -3.90
CA VAL A 42 74.18 2.27 -2.87
C VAL A 42 73.80 2.92 -1.53
N ILE A 43 74.45 4.02 -1.16
CA ILE A 43 74.11 4.79 0.06
C ILE A 43 72.75 5.48 -0.09
N ILE A 44 72.50 6.10 -1.24
CA ILE A 44 71.23 6.79 -1.55
C ILE A 44 70.07 5.80 -1.54
N ASP A 45 70.22 4.65 -2.20
CA ASP A 45 69.15 3.66 -2.32
C ASP A 45 68.83 3.01 -0.97
N LYS A 46 69.85 2.60 -0.19
CA LYS A 46 69.64 2.13 1.20
C LYS A 46 68.94 3.20 2.07
N CYS A 47 69.28 4.48 1.91
CA CYS A 47 68.62 5.55 2.65
C CYS A 47 67.16 5.74 2.21
N LYS A 48 66.86 5.70 0.91
CA LYS A 48 65.49 5.78 0.38
C LYS A 48 64.62 4.60 0.86
N GLU A 49 65.15 3.38 0.79
CA GLU A 49 64.48 2.15 1.22
C GLU A 49 64.03 2.21 2.70
N HIS A 50 64.86 2.78 3.57
CA HIS A 50 64.59 2.90 5.00
C HIS A 50 64.13 4.30 5.45
N GLY A 51 63.77 5.19 4.52
CA GLY A 51 63.24 6.54 4.81
C GLY A 51 64.22 7.51 5.51
N ILE A 52 65.53 7.21 5.44
CA ILE A 52 66.61 7.97 6.09
C ILE A 52 66.96 9.21 5.25
N LEU A 53 66.93 10.39 5.89
CA LEU A 53 67.40 11.64 5.28
C LEU A 53 68.90 11.84 5.53
N ILE A 54 69.67 12.26 4.52
CA ILE A 54 71.04 12.75 4.71
C ILE A 54 71.04 14.28 4.65
N TYR A 55 71.59 14.90 5.69
CA TYR A 55 71.90 16.33 5.74
C TYR A 55 73.41 16.49 5.65
N ALA A 56 73.91 17.26 4.68
CA ALA A 56 75.34 17.42 4.43
C ALA A 56 75.78 18.86 4.65
N VAL A 57 76.67 19.07 5.62
CA VAL A 57 77.32 20.34 5.90
C VAL A 57 78.76 20.27 5.40
N ARG A 58 79.03 20.92 4.27
CA ARG A 58 80.40 20.99 3.71
C ARG A 58 81.21 22.03 4.47
N MET A 59 82.31 21.62 5.09
CA MET A 59 83.22 22.51 5.82
C MET A 59 84.20 23.15 4.84
N GLU A 60 84.08 24.45 4.56
CA GLU A 60 84.96 25.13 3.60
C GLU A 60 86.38 25.29 4.17
N ALA A 61 87.37 24.67 3.52
CA ALA A 61 88.79 24.84 3.83
C ALA A 61 89.46 25.79 2.81
N ARG A 62 89.88 26.97 3.28
CA ARG A 62 90.53 28.00 2.43
C ARG A 62 91.63 27.38 1.55
N GLY A 63 91.47 27.51 0.23
CA GLY A 63 92.44 27.03 -0.78
C GLY A 63 92.27 25.59 -1.25
N ARG A 64 91.15 24.91 -0.94
CA ARG A 64 90.83 23.59 -1.51
C ARG A 64 89.54 23.63 -2.34
N ALA A 65 89.67 23.56 -3.67
CA ALA A 65 88.57 23.15 -4.53
C ALA A 65 88.47 21.61 -4.46
N THR A 66 87.26 21.10 -4.24
CA THR A 66 86.97 19.68 -3.97
C THR A 66 85.64 19.30 -4.62
N ASP A 67 85.45 18.03 -4.97
CA ASP A 67 84.17 17.50 -5.48
C ASP A 67 83.09 17.71 -4.40
N ALA A 68 82.26 18.74 -4.60
CA ALA A 68 81.10 19.00 -3.76
C ALA A 68 79.92 18.10 -4.14
N ASP A 69 79.90 17.69 -5.41
CA ASP A 69 78.82 17.02 -6.12
C ASP A 69 78.32 15.79 -5.35
N ASN A 70 79.21 14.92 -4.87
CA ASN A 70 78.82 13.71 -4.14
C ASN A 70 78.08 14.01 -2.81
N LEU A 71 78.54 15.01 -2.05
CA LEU A 71 77.87 15.40 -0.79
C LEU A 71 76.51 16.07 -1.05
N GLU A 72 76.43 16.87 -2.11
CA GLU A 72 75.19 17.52 -2.53
C GLU A 72 74.18 16.49 -3.05
N ALA A 73 74.62 15.53 -3.86
CA ALA A 73 73.81 14.45 -4.39
C ALA A 73 73.29 13.50 -3.28
N LEU A 74 74.15 13.08 -2.35
CA LEU A 74 73.74 12.30 -1.17
C LEU A 74 72.60 12.97 -0.39
N ALA A 75 72.71 14.28 -0.14
CA ALA A 75 71.70 15.00 0.63
C ALA A 75 70.42 15.26 -0.18
N THR A 76 70.54 15.80 -1.39
CA THR A 76 69.39 16.17 -2.23
C THR A 76 68.59 14.95 -2.69
N GLN A 77 69.25 13.84 -3.08
CA GLN A 77 68.56 12.64 -3.54
C GLN A 77 67.89 11.83 -2.43
N THR A 78 68.37 11.92 -1.18
CA THR A 78 67.69 11.34 -0.02
C THR A 78 66.59 12.25 0.55
N GLY A 79 66.46 13.48 0.05
CA GLY A 79 65.45 14.45 0.46
C GLY A 79 65.82 15.27 1.70
N GLY A 80 67.10 15.30 2.09
CA GLY A 80 67.63 16.22 3.09
C GLY A 80 68.15 17.52 2.47
N LEU A 81 69.04 18.21 3.18
CA LEU A 81 69.60 19.51 2.75
C LEU A 81 71.13 19.48 2.69
N TYR A 82 71.68 20.08 1.65
CA TYR A 82 73.09 20.40 1.51
C TYR A 82 73.34 21.88 1.81
N ILE A 83 74.38 22.19 2.58
CA ILE A 83 74.83 23.56 2.86
C ILE A 83 76.36 23.60 3.00
N THR A 84 77.00 24.60 2.41
CA THR A 84 78.43 24.88 2.68
C THR A 84 78.54 25.84 3.87
N HIS A 85 79.39 25.52 4.83
CA HIS A 85 79.73 26.32 6.01
C HIS A 85 80.94 27.22 5.73
N ASN A 86 80.75 28.53 5.86
CA ASN A 86 81.78 29.55 5.84
C ASN A 86 81.37 30.78 6.69
N GLU A 87 82.13 31.87 6.60
CA GLU A 87 81.88 33.09 7.40
C GLU A 87 80.53 33.76 7.10
N GLU A 88 79.99 33.62 5.88
CA GLU A 88 78.69 34.20 5.48
C GLU A 88 77.52 33.27 5.82
N THR A 89 77.70 31.94 5.72
CA THR A 89 76.63 30.96 5.94
C THR A 89 76.55 30.44 7.38
N HIS A 90 77.43 30.87 8.28
CA HIS A 90 77.53 30.36 9.66
C HIS A 90 76.17 30.28 10.38
N GLU A 91 75.43 31.40 10.44
CA GLU A 91 74.12 31.48 11.10
C GLU A 91 73.06 30.59 10.42
N ARG A 92 73.14 30.42 9.09
CA ARG A 92 72.24 29.52 8.35
C ARG A 92 72.52 28.05 8.66
N VAL A 93 73.78 27.70 8.90
CA VAL A 93 74.16 26.34 9.34
C VAL A 93 73.73 26.10 10.79
N LEU A 94 73.76 27.11 11.66
CA LEU A 94 73.23 27.00 13.02
C LEU A 94 71.70 26.79 13.00
N GLY A 95 70.95 27.60 12.24
CA GLY A 95 69.50 27.47 12.11
C GLY A 95 69.03 26.10 11.62
N LEU A 96 69.81 25.43 10.76
CA LEU A 96 69.54 24.05 10.33
C LEU A 96 69.47 23.05 11.50
N PHE A 97 70.22 23.26 12.59
CA PHE A 97 70.11 22.40 13.77
C PHE A 97 68.85 22.68 14.58
N ASP A 98 68.41 23.93 14.67
CA ASP A 98 67.13 24.27 15.29
C ASP A 98 65.97 23.64 14.50
N ASP A 99 66.06 23.62 13.16
CA ASP A 99 65.13 22.89 12.29
C ASP A 99 65.13 21.37 12.56
N PHE A 100 66.28 20.75 12.85
CA PHE A 100 66.29 19.33 13.27
C PHE A 100 65.59 19.09 14.61
N ILE A 101 65.56 20.08 15.51
CA ILE A 101 64.82 19.98 16.76
C ILE A 101 63.31 20.09 16.51
N THR A 102 62.87 20.97 15.61
CA THR A 102 61.45 21.11 15.26
C THR A 102 60.92 19.91 14.48
N GLN A 103 61.72 19.34 13.55
CA GLN A 103 61.40 18.12 12.79
C GLN A 103 61.25 16.84 13.64
N ARG A 104 61.54 16.88 14.95
CA ARG A 104 61.22 15.77 15.87
C ARG A 104 59.72 15.52 16.01
N GLN A 105 58.87 16.44 15.57
CA GLN A 105 57.41 16.28 15.52
C GLN A 105 56.98 15.81 14.13
N THR A 106 56.44 14.60 14.03
CA THR A 106 55.81 14.10 12.80
C THR A 106 54.31 14.37 12.84
N TYR A 107 53.79 15.11 11.86
CA TYR A 107 52.36 15.35 11.72
C TYR A 107 51.72 14.28 10.84
N ARG A 108 50.81 13.48 11.41
CA ARG A 108 49.93 12.60 10.62
C ARG A 108 48.69 13.39 10.22
N VAL A 109 48.66 13.89 8.98
CA VAL A 109 47.46 14.47 8.39
C VAL A 109 46.57 13.32 7.90
N ALA A 110 45.31 13.30 8.34
CA ALA A 110 44.28 12.40 7.84
C ALA A 110 43.13 13.25 7.31
N TYR A 111 42.72 13.00 6.06
CA TYR A 111 41.65 13.73 5.38
C TYR A 111 40.67 12.72 4.77
N PRO A 112 39.37 12.76 5.13
CA PRO A 112 38.38 11.84 4.57
C PRO A 112 38.05 12.24 3.12
N VAL A 113 38.11 11.28 2.20
CA VAL A 113 37.79 11.51 0.78
C VAL A 113 36.35 11.06 0.51
N TYR A 114 35.41 11.97 0.65
CA TYR A 114 34.01 11.76 0.27
C TYR A 114 33.83 12.08 -1.23
N LYS A 115 34.12 11.08 -2.07
CA LYS A 115 33.95 11.13 -3.53
C LYS A 115 33.42 9.80 -4.05
N GLU A 116 32.74 9.82 -5.19
CA GLU A 116 32.27 8.61 -5.87
C GLU A 116 33.43 7.63 -6.17
N ARG A 117 33.10 6.39 -6.52
CA ARG A 117 34.08 5.32 -6.73
C ARG A 117 35.09 5.67 -7.83
N GLY A 118 36.37 5.72 -7.49
CA GLY A 118 37.42 6.08 -8.44
C GLY A 118 38.79 6.40 -7.82
N ASN A 119 39.78 6.66 -8.67
CA ASN A 119 41.11 7.12 -8.27
C ASN A 119 41.14 8.66 -8.22
N TYR A 120 41.79 9.22 -7.20
CA TYR A 120 41.89 10.65 -6.95
C TYR A 120 43.31 11.02 -6.48
N SER A 121 43.91 12.02 -7.14
CA SER A 121 45.13 12.68 -6.66
C SER A 121 44.78 13.72 -5.60
N VAL A 122 45.22 13.53 -4.36
CA VAL A 122 45.15 14.52 -3.28
C VAL A 122 46.46 15.29 -3.22
N GLY A 123 46.40 16.61 -3.42
CA GLY A 123 47.53 17.52 -3.22
C GLY A 123 47.65 17.94 -1.76
N VAL A 124 48.87 17.88 -1.21
CA VAL A 124 49.20 18.39 0.13
C VAL A 124 50.30 19.43 0.00
N GLN A 125 50.05 20.62 0.53
CA GLN A 125 51.01 21.73 0.54
C GLN A 125 51.00 22.39 1.92
N VAL A 126 52.18 22.76 2.43
CA VAL A 126 52.33 23.55 3.65
C VAL A 126 52.55 25.01 3.23
N LEU A 127 51.69 25.90 3.70
CA LEU A 127 51.72 27.33 3.39
C LEU A 127 52.22 28.15 4.60
N ASP A 128 52.57 29.41 4.36
CA ASP A 128 52.87 30.43 5.37
C ASP A 128 54.03 30.07 6.33
N THR A 129 55.01 29.28 5.86
CA THR A 129 56.17 28.93 6.69
C THR A 129 57.25 30.04 6.69
N PRO A 130 58.08 30.18 7.75
CA PRO A 130 59.16 31.16 7.78
C PRO A 130 60.21 31.02 6.67
N ILE A 131 60.28 29.87 6.01
CA ILE A 131 61.20 29.57 4.89
C ILE A 131 60.48 29.55 3.52
N GLY A 132 59.21 29.96 3.47
CA GLY A 132 58.35 29.94 2.28
C GLY A 132 57.45 28.71 2.18
N ASP A 133 56.55 28.71 1.20
CA ASP A 133 55.61 27.60 0.98
C ASP A 133 56.33 26.34 0.49
N SER A 134 55.85 25.16 0.91
CA SER A 134 56.35 23.90 0.38
C SER A 134 55.96 23.72 -1.09
N LYS A 135 56.65 22.84 -1.80
CA LYS A 135 56.10 22.25 -3.03
C LYS A 135 54.85 21.43 -2.66
N GLU A 136 53.87 21.40 -3.57
CA GLU A 136 52.75 20.47 -3.48
C GLU A 136 53.25 19.03 -3.66
N VAL A 137 52.91 18.15 -2.72
CA VAL A 137 53.12 16.70 -2.83
C VAL A 137 51.78 16.07 -3.18
N LYS A 138 51.73 15.30 -4.28
CA LYS A 138 50.52 14.58 -4.70
C LYS A 138 50.56 13.15 -4.23
N VAL A 139 49.45 12.69 -3.65
CA VAL A 139 49.24 11.33 -3.19
C VAL A 139 48.02 10.77 -3.91
N GLU A 140 48.20 9.66 -4.63
CA GLU A 140 47.08 8.95 -5.23
C GLU A 140 46.32 8.15 -4.15
N GLY A 141 44.99 8.26 -4.19
CA GLY A 141 44.08 7.51 -3.33
C GLY A 141 42.91 6.94 -4.13
N TYR A 142 42.24 5.93 -3.57
CA TYR A 142 41.04 5.33 -4.16
C TYR A 142 39.85 5.54 -3.22
N SER A 143 38.73 6.04 -3.76
CA SER A 143 37.45 5.99 -3.07
C SER A 143 36.70 4.72 -3.48
N ALA A 144 36.17 4.02 -2.48
CA ALA A 144 35.27 2.88 -2.69
C ALA A 144 33.79 3.29 -2.74
N LEU A 145 33.44 4.54 -2.37
CA LEU A 145 32.06 4.93 -2.10
C LEU A 145 31.15 4.85 -3.33
N GLN A 146 30.01 4.21 -3.15
CA GLN A 146 28.96 4.07 -4.16
C GLN A 146 27.64 4.53 -3.53
N VAL A 147 26.79 5.19 -4.30
CA VAL A 147 25.47 5.65 -3.81
C VAL A 147 24.69 4.44 -3.26
N PRO A 148 24.19 4.48 -2.01
CA PRO A 148 23.40 3.39 -1.44
C PRO A 148 22.12 3.14 -2.24
N GLU A 149 21.68 1.89 -2.24
CA GLU A 149 20.41 1.48 -2.84
C GLU A 149 19.30 1.60 -1.80
N LEU A 150 18.24 2.36 -2.12
CA LEU A 150 17.08 2.59 -1.26
C LEU A 150 15.92 1.73 -1.79
N THR A 151 15.37 0.83 -0.99
CA THR A 151 14.23 -0.02 -1.38
C THR A 151 13.05 0.23 -0.46
N LEU A 152 11.86 0.52 -1.02
CA LEU A 152 10.62 0.59 -0.24
C LEU A 152 10.13 -0.84 0.04
N THR A 153 10.16 -1.25 1.31
CA THR A 153 9.85 -2.62 1.75
C THR A 153 8.38 -2.81 2.15
N THR A 154 7.75 -1.74 2.65
CA THR A 154 6.32 -1.69 2.94
C THR A 154 5.73 -0.40 2.34
N PRO A 155 4.53 -0.42 1.74
CA PRO A 155 3.72 -1.60 1.41
C PRO A 155 4.31 -2.42 0.26
N ALA A 156 3.77 -3.62 0.02
CA ALA A 156 4.16 -4.45 -1.12
C ALA A 156 3.48 -4.01 -2.43
N GLU A 157 4.11 -4.31 -3.57
CA GLU A 157 3.56 -4.03 -4.90
C GLU A 157 2.16 -4.64 -5.10
N GLY A 158 1.24 -3.84 -5.63
CA GLY A 158 -0.14 -4.22 -5.90
C GLY A 158 -1.04 -4.34 -4.65
N THR A 159 -0.58 -3.96 -3.45
CA THR A 159 -1.36 -4.02 -2.21
C THR A 159 -2.65 -3.21 -2.35
N ARG A 160 -3.75 -3.73 -1.78
CA ARG A 160 -5.08 -3.11 -1.81
C ARG A 160 -5.54 -2.76 -0.40
N TYR A 161 -5.97 -1.52 -0.22
CA TYR A 161 -6.56 -1.02 1.01
C TYR A 161 -8.02 -0.66 0.78
N THR A 162 -8.88 -1.00 1.74
CA THR A 162 -10.26 -0.54 1.80
C THR A 162 -10.40 0.40 2.99
N VAL A 163 -11.02 1.55 2.78
CA VAL A 163 -11.34 2.54 3.82
C VAL A 163 -12.85 2.51 4.07
N PRO A 164 -13.31 1.88 5.15
CA PRO A 164 -14.74 1.72 5.41
C PRO A 164 -15.43 3.04 5.76
N TYR A 165 -16.71 3.17 5.41
CA TYR A 165 -17.54 4.27 5.92
C TYR A 165 -18.18 3.88 7.26
N SER A 166 -18.13 4.79 8.24
CA SER A 166 -18.78 4.60 9.54
C SER A 166 -19.96 5.55 9.71
N GLN A 167 -21.17 4.99 9.78
CA GLN A 167 -22.39 5.76 10.10
C GLN A 167 -22.29 6.47 11.47
N THR A 168 -21.59 5.89 12.44
CA THR A 168 -21.42 6.45 13.79
C THR A 168 -20.49 7.67 13.78
N LEU A 169 -19.37 7.60 13.04
CA LEU A 169 -18.45 8.72 12.87
C LEU A 169 -18.95 9.75 11.84
N LYS A 170 -19.93 9.35 11.01
CA LYS A 170 -20.38 10.07 9.79
C LYS A 170 -19.25 10.34 8.80
N GLY A 171 -18.20 9.53 8.85
CA GLY A 171 -16.95 9.70 8.11
C GLY A 171 -16.27 8.36 7.84
N PHE A 172 -15.11 8.39 7.20
CA PHE A 172 -14.27 7.21 7.04
C PHE A 172 -13.72 6.73 8.38
N VAL A 173 -13.58 5.41 8.52
CA VAL A 173 -12.76 4.81 9.59
C VAL A 173 -11.30 5.15 9.33
N GLU A 174 -10.56 5.48 10.38
CA GLU A 174 -9.12 5.73 10.28
C GLU A 174 -8.40 4.50 9.72
N VAL A 175 -7.76 4.65 8.57
CA VAL A 175 -6.95 3.61 7.93
C VAL A 175 -5.57 4.20 7.67
N ASP A 176 -4.57 3.47 8.18
CA ASP A 176 -3.17 3.84 8.15
C ASP A 176 -2.39 2.87 7.25
N ILE A 177 -1.60 3.43 6.33
CA ILE A 177 -0.66 2.69 5.50
C ILE A 177 0.73 2.93 6.09
N ASN A 178 1.40 1.88 6.52
CA ASN A 178 2.78 1.97 6.98
C ASN A 178 3.72 1.90 5.77
N LEU A 179 4.70 2.79 5.76
CA LEU A 179 5.81 2.83 4.83
C LEU A 179 7.10 2.56 5.61
N SER A 180 7.98 1.75 5.02
CA SER A 180 9.31 1.44 5.56
C SER A 180 10.28 1.21 4.40
N VAL A 181 11.55 1.47 4.62
CA VAL A 181 12.62 1.22 3.63
C VAL A 181 13.66 0.25 4.15
N GLN A 182 14.49 -0.25 3.24
CA GLN A 182 15.75 -0.91 3.50
C GLN A 182 16.82 -0.16 2.70
N ILE A 183 18.00 0.02 3.30
CA ILE A 183 19.14 0.70 2.68
C ILE A 183 20.27 -0.31 2.55
N GLU A 184 20.74 -0.54 1.33
CA GLU A 184 21.89 -1.39 1.05
C GLU A 184 23.07 -0.55 0.60
N THR A 185 24.27 -0.88 1.07
CA THR A 185 25.51 -0.13 0.80
C THR A 185 26.46 -0.99 -0.03
N PRO A 186 26.49 -0.85 -1.38
CA PRO A 186 27.29 -1.71 -2.25
C PRO A 186 28.82 -1.61 -2.05
N ASP A 187 29.26 -0.58 -1.32
CA ASP A 187 30.64 -0.35 -0.89
C ASP A 187 30.97 -0.95 0.49
N GLY A 188 29.98 -1.49 1.20
CA GLY A 188 30.13 -2.06 2.54
C GLY A 188 30.38 -1.02 3.64
N VAL A 189 30.08 0.27 3.41
CA VAL A 189 30.23 1.35 4.39
C VAL A 189 28.85 1.79 4.89
N PRO A 190 28.39 1.29 6.06
CA PRO A 190 27.07 1.62 6.59
C PRO A 190 26.94 3.11 6.87
N ARG A 191 25.93 3.74 6.28
CA ARG A 191 25.59 5.14 6.51
C ARG A 191 24.10 5.36 6.26
N ASP A 192 23.42 5.79 7.31
CA ASP A 192 21.99 6.10 7.28
C ASP A 192 21.82 7.59 6.89
N PRO A 193 20.84 7.93 6.02
CA PRO A 193 20.51 9.32 5.72
C PRO A 193 19.91 10.00 6.95
N GLU A 194 20.03 11.34 7.04
CA GLU A 194 19.42 12.12 8.12
C GLU A 194 17.88 12.02 8.12
N LYS A 195 17.29 11.84 6.93
CA LYS A 195 15.85 11.81 6.68
C LYS A 195 15.54 11.02 5.42
N VAL A 196 14.44 10.26 5.46
CA VAL A 196 13.77 9.69 4.28
C VAL A 196 12.44 10.42 4.08
N GLU A 197 12.18 10.90 2.86
CA GLU A 197 10.95 11.55 2.46
C GLU A 197 10.08 10.60 1.62
N TYR A 198 8.77 10.60 1.87
CA TYR A 198 7.81 9.69 1.26
C TYR A 198 6.83 10.45 0.37
N TYR A 199 6.61 9.95 -0.84
CA TYR A 199 5.76 10.58 -1.85
C TYR A 199 4.67 9.62 -2.32
N ALA A 200 3.46 10.12 -2.53
CA ALA A 200 2.37 9.45 -3.22
C ALA A 200 1.97 10.24 -4.47
N ASN A 201 2.01 9.62 -5.65
CA ASN A 201 1.75 10.29 -6.94
C ASN A 201 2.59 11.58 -7.13
N GLY A 202 3.83 11.60 -6.60
CA GLY A 202 4.73 12.75 -6.62
C GLY A 202 4.45 13.85 -5.59
N THR A 203 3.42 13.68 -4.74
CA THR A 203 3.12 14.61 -3.63
C THR A 203 3.75 14.09 -2.34
N LEU A 204 4.50 14.94 -1.64
CA LEU A 204 5.10 14.62 -0.34
C LEU A 204 4.00 14.32 0.68
N ILE A 205 3.93 13.08 1.18
CA ILE A 205 2.98 12.64 2.21
C ILE A 205 3.58 12.73 3.62
N GLY A 206 4.91 12.69 3.75
CA GLY A 206 5.61 12.87 5.01
C GLY A 206 7.08 12.48 4.94
N SER A 207 7.71 12.34 6.11
CA SER A 207 9.11 11.95 6.23
C SER A 207 9.38 11.24 7.54
N SER A 208 10.49 10.51 7.63
CA SER A 208 10.97 9.87 8.84
C SER A 208 12.46 10.13 9.03
N THR A 209 12.88 10.30 10.28
CA THR A 209 14.27 10.54 10.71
C THR A 209 14.76 9.47 11.71
N THR A 210 14.02 8.36 11.82
CA THR A 210 14.31 7.28 12.79
C THR A 210 14.74 6.03 12.03
N GLY A 211 16.05 5.84 11.85
CA GLY A 211 16.59 4.62 11.24
C GLY A 211 16.44 3.37 12.13
N PRO A 212 16.70 2.16 11.59
CA PRO A 212 17.27 1.91 10.26
C PRO A 212 16.23 1.74 9.13
N ASP A 213 14.96 1.51 9.46
CA ASP A 213 13.87 1.22 8.51
C ASP A 213 13.01 2.46 8.18
N PHE A 214 13.28 3.59 8.85
CA PHE A 214 12.64 4.90 8.64
C PHE A 214 11.11 4.87 8.61
N PRO A 215 10.45 4.23 9.59
CA PRO A 215 9.01 3.99 9.53
C PRO A 215 8.24 5.31 9.44
N PHE A 216 7.24 5.34 8.57
CA PHE A 216 6.29 6.43 8.41
C PHE A 216 4.87 5.86 8.28
N THR A 217 3.89 6.51 8.91
CA THR A 217 2.49 6.08 8.85
C THR A 217 1.67 7.13 8.13
N TRP A 218 1.11 6.75 6.98
CA TRP A 218 0.28 7.60 6.15
C TRP A 218 -1.21 7.35 6.41
N ARG A 219 -1.88 8.36 6.96
CA ARG A 219 -3.32 8.40 7.19
C ARG A 219 -4.09 8.58 5.88
N VAL A 220 -4.45 7.47 5.23
CA VAL A 220 -5.06 7.50 3.89
C VAL A 220 -6.57 7.77 3.91
N SER A 221 -7.22 7.62 5.07
CA SER A 221 -8.64 7.99 5.25
C SER A 221 -8.93 9.45 4.96
N ASP A 222 -7.95 10.32 5.19
CA ASP A 222 -8.13 11.78 5.20
C ASP A 222 -7.88 12.41 3.82
N TRP A 223 -7.46 11.58 2.84
CA TRP A 223 -7.15 11.99 1.46
C TRP A 223 -8.38 12.46 0.68
N THR A 224 -9.57 11.96 1.01
CA THR A 224 -10.82 12.31 0.32
C THR A 224 -12.01 12.35 1.28
N THR A 225 -13.10 12.98 0.86
CA THR A 225 -14.33 13.08 1.64
C THR A 225 -15.36 12.03 1.21
N PRO A 226 -16.20 11.50 2.13
CA PRO A 226 -17.20 10.50 1.79
C PRO A 226 -18.24 11.00 0.77
N THR A 227 -18.46 10.22 -0.28
CA THR A 227 -19.51 10.46 -1.29
C THR A 227 -20.46 9.25 -1.38
N GLU A 228 -21.61 9.42 -2.06
CA GLU A 228 -22.63 8.35 -2.21
C GLU A 228 -22.19 7.22 -3.17
N GLN A 229 -21.01 7.32 -3.77
CA GLN A 229 -20.40 6.30 -4.63
C GLN A 229 -19.04 5.90 -4.05
N ALA A 230 -18.67 4.63 -4.21
CA ALA A 230 -17.35 4.18 -3.79
C ALA A 230 -16.28 4.83 -4.69
N GLN A 231 -15.25 5.39 -4.06
CA GLN A 231 -14.12 6.03 -4.75
C GLN A 231 -12.93 5.06 -4.75
N SER A 232 -12.15 5.03 -5.82
CA SER A 232 -10.91 4.25 -5.84
C SER A 232 -9.82 4.96 -6.63
N GLU A 233 -8.63 5.03 -6.03
CA GLU A 233 -7.45 5.69 -6.57
C GLU A 233 -6.26 4.72 -6.54
N GLY A 234 -5.37 4.85 -7.52
CA GLY A 234 -4.06 4.19 -7.51
C GLY A 234 -2.99 5.17 -7.08
N PHE A 235 -2.11 4.74 -6.17
CA PHE A 235 -0.96 5.54 -5.75
C PHE A 235 0.33 4.85 -6.15
N THR A 236 1.21 5.59 -6.83
CA THR A 236 2.62 5.26 -6.94
C THR A 236 3.35 5.89 -5.76
N LEU A 237 3.88 5.03 -4.88
CA LEU A 237 4.66 5.39 -3.71
C LEU A 237 6.16 5.34 -4.04
N ILE A 238 6.89 6.36 -3.60
CA ILE A 238 8.36 6.46 -3.75
C ILE A 238 8.94 6.97 -2.42
N ALA A 239 10.04 6.39 -1.99
CA ALA A 239 10.90 6.95 -0.96
C ALA A 239 12.11 7.66 -1.59
N SER A 240 12.50 8.80 -1.02
CA SER A 240 13.66 9.59 -1.43
C SER A 240 14.52 9.95 -0.22
N ALA A 241 15.84 10.01 -0.38
CA ALA A 241 16.79 10.42 0.66
C ALA A 241 18.09 10.96 0.03
N GLU A 242 18.96 11.56 0.84
CA GLU A 242 20.28 12.04 0.40
C GLU A 242 21.41 11.22 1.05
N ASP A 243 22.36 10.72 0.26
CA ASP A 243 23.57 10.06 0.78
C ASP A 243 24.40 11.07 1.61
N PRO A 244 24.61 10.85 2.92
CA PRO A 244 25.29 11.80 3.79
C PRO A 244 26.77 12.02 3.45
N TYR A 245 27.39 11.18 2.60
CA TYR A 245 28.77 11.34 2.16
C TYR A 245 28.86 11.89 0.73
N LEU A 246 28.04 11.38 -0.19
CA LEU A 246 28.12 11.77 -1.61
C LEU A 246 27.24 12.97 -1.98
N HIS A 247 26.32 13.38 -1.11
CA HIS A 247 25.31 14.42 -1.39
C HIS A 247 24.53 14.13 -2.69
N ARG A 248 24.12 12.86 -2.81
CA ARG A 248 23.40 12.31 -3.95
C ARG A 248 22.01 11.86 -3.53
N GLU A 249 21.03 12.19 -4.35
CA GLU A 249 19.66 11.71 -4.19
C GLU A 249 19.59 10.19 -4.43
N MET A 250 18.97 9.49 -3.49
CA MET A 250 18.69 8.05 -3.50
C MET A 250 17.17 7.91 -3.59
N ASN A 251 16.66 7.32 -4.67
CA ASN A 251 15.24 7.11 -4.88
C ASN A 251 14.94 5.62 -4.94
N SER A 252 13.85 5.20 -4.30
CA SER A 252 13.37 3.82 -4.42
C SER A 252 12.73 3.54 -5.76
N ASP A 253 12.70 2.26 -6.14
CA ASP A 253 11.76 1.79 -7.14
C ASP A 253 10.31 2.18 -6.75
N PRO A 254 9.46 2.51 -7.74
CA PRO A 254 8.08 2.91 -7.49
C PRO A 254 7.21 1.71 -7.11
N VAL A 255 6.47 1.83 -6.01
CA VAL A 255 5.51 0.80 -5.55
C VAL A 255 4.07 1.28 -5.81
N THR A 256 3.30 0.52 -6.57
CA THR A 256 1.90 0.84 -6.88
C THR A 256 0.96 0.15 -5.89
N ILE A 257 0.12 0.92 -5.22
CA ILE A 257 -1.00 0.42 -4.41
C ILE A 257 -2.35 0.91 -4.96
N ARG A 258 -3.43 0.27 -4.51
CA ARG A 258 -4.79 0.75 -4.76
C ARG A 258 -5.54 0.95 -3.46
N VAL A 259 -6.20 2.09 -3.33
CA VAL A 259 -7.08 2.39 -2.19
C VAL A 259 -8.51 2.50 -2.72
N THR A 260 -9.47 1.99 -1.94
CA THR A 260 -10.89 2.09 -2.22
C THR A 260 -11.60 2.60 -0.97
N TRP A 261 -12.22 3.76 -1.07
CA TRP A 261 -13.07 4.33 -0.04
C TRP A 261 -14.52 3.91 -0.30
N GLU A 262 -15.19 3.37 0.71
CA GLU A 262 -16.55 2.88 0.57
C GLU A 262 -17.56 4.03 0.38
N ALA A 263 -18.68 3.73 -0.27
CA ALA A 263 -19.77 4.68 -0.40
C ALA A 263 -20.34 5.05 0.98
N LYS A 264 -20.69 6.31 1.17
CA LYS A 264 -21.51 6.77 2.30
C LYS A 264 -22.85 6.03 2.27
N GLU A 265 -23.10 5.20 3.26
CA GLU A 265 -24.41 4.62 3.48
C GLU A 265 -25.40 5.71 3.91
N VAL A 266 -26.37 6.01 3.06
CA VAL A 266 -27.51 6.87 3.40
C VAL A 266 -28.57 6.03 4.10
N PRO A 267 -29.00 6.36 5.34
CA PRO A 267 -30.09 5.65 5.99
C PRO A 267 -31.35 5.68 5.12
N VAL A 268 -31.99 4.52 4.93
CA VAL A 268 -33.20 4.39 4.07
C VAL A 268 -34.28 5.42 4.40
N VAL A 269 -34.38 5.80 5.69
CA VAL A 269 -35.33 6.81 6.16
C VAL A 269 -34.98 8.23 5.71
N GLU A 270 -33.69 8.60 5.66
CA GLU A 270 -33.27 9.92 5.18
C GLU A 270 -33.42 10.05 3.67
N GLY A 271 -33.04 9.00 2.91
CA GLY A 271 -33.27 8.95 1.46
C GLY A 271 -34.75 9.06 1.08
N ALA A 272 -35.62 8.32 1.78
CA ALA A 272 -37.07 8.39 1.56
C ALA A 272 -37.68 9.76 1.91
N VAL A 273 -37.14 10.48 2.91
CA VAL A 273 -37.59 11.83 3.26
C VAL A 273 -37.19 12.84 2.18
N GLU A 274 -35.98 12.76 1.64
CA GLU A 274 -35.54 13.69 0.60
C GLU A 274 -36.21 13.40 -0.76
N GLU A 275 -36.45 12.13 -1.11
CA GLU A 275 -37.31 11.75 -2.25
C GLU A 275 -38.74 12.26 -2.06
N ALA A 276 -39.33 12.11 -0.88
CA ALA A 276 -40.68 12.62 -0.58
C ALA A 276 -40.74 14.16 -0.65
N ARG A 277 -39.66 14.86 -0.28
CA ARG A 277 -39.52 16.31 -0.41
C ARG A 277 -39.43 16.74 -1.87
N GLN A 278 -38.65 16.03 -2.69
CA GLN A 278 -38.50 16.32 -4.12
C GLN A 278 -39.78 15.99 -4.90
N ASN A 279 -40.47 14.89 -4.54
CA ASN A 279 -41.67 14.39 -5.20
C ASN A 279 -42.98 14.76 -4.49
N TRP A 280 -42.98 15.76 -3.61
CA TRP A 280 -44.17 16.24 -2.89
C TRP A 280 -45.35 16.61 -3.82
N TRP A 281 -45.04 17.06 -5.04
CA TRP A 281 -46.01 17.35 -6.09
C TRP A 281 -46.76 16.12 -6.60
N VAL A 282 -46.19 14.91 -6.51
CA VAL A 282 -46.86 13.64 -6.85
C VAL A 282 -47.97 13.34 -5.85
N ILE A 283 -47.75 13.64 -4.56
CA ILE A 283 -48.78 13.51 -3.52
C ILE A 283 -49.93 14.49 -3.79
N LEU A 284 -49.63 15.73 -4.16
CA LEU A 284 -50.65 16.71 -4.57
C LEU A 284 -51.42 16.27 -5.82
N ALA A 285 -50.74 15.69 -6.82
CA ALA A 285 -51.36 15.16 -8.02
C ALA A 285 -52.30 13.98 -7.74
N LEU A 286 -51.90 13.05 -6.85
CA LEU A 286 -52.74 11.95 -6.38
C LEU A 286 -53.99 12.46 -5.64
N VAL A 287 -53.83 13.43 -4.74
CA VAL A 287 -54.96 14.06 -4.03
C VAL A 287 -55.92 14.76 -5.00
N PHE A 288 -55.40 15.47 -6.00
CA PHE A 288 -56.22 16.11 -7.04
C PHE A 288 -56.95 15.09 -7.91
N MET A 289 -56.29 13.99 -8.29
CA MET A 289 -56.90 12.88 -9.04
C MET A 289 -58.04 12.22 -8.25
N VAL A 290 -57.85 11.97 -6.95
CA VAL A 290 -58.89 11.42 -6.06
C VAL A 290 -60.06 12.41 -5.91
N LEU A 291 -59.79 13.71 -5.76
CA LEU A 291 -60.82 14.75 -5.77
C LEU A 291 -61.60 14.80 -7.09
N MET A 292 -60.92 14.69 -8.23
CA MET A 292 -61.58 14.65 -9.53
C MET A 292 -62.45 13.40 -9.70
N LEU A 293 -61.97 12.23 -9.24
CA LEU A 293 -62.75 10.99 -9.22
C LEU A 293 -63.97 11.09 -8.29
N LEU A 294 -63.85 11.74 -7.13
CA LEU A 294 -64.97 11.99 -6.22
C LEU A 294 -66.00 12.97 -6.81
N VAL A 295 -65.54 14.03 -7.49
CA VAL A 295 -66.43 14.95 -8.23
C VAL A 295 -67.14 14.23 -9.37
N LEU A 296 -66.43 13.40 -10.15
CA LEU A 296 -67.01 12.58 -11.21
C LEU A 296 -68.04 11.58 -10.65
N PHE A 297 -67.72 10.91 -9.56
CA PHE A 297 -68.63 9.99 -8.85
C PHE A 297 -69.88 10.72 -8.34
N PHE A 298 -69.73 11.91 -7.77
CA PHE A 298 -70.85 12.73 -7.32
C PHE A 298 -71.72 13.24 -8.48
N LEU A 299 -71.12 13.59 -9.62
CA LEU A 299 -71.84 13.92 -10.85
C LEU A 299 -72.59 12.71 -11.43
N LEU A 300 -72.01 11.51 -11.37
CA LEU A 300 -72.67 10.26 -11.79
C LEU A 300 -73.83 9.87 -10.86
N LEU A 301 -73.73 10.15 -9.56
CA LEU A 301 -74.84 9.99 -8.61
C LEU A 301 -75.95 11.02 -8.90
N ARG A 302 -75.60 12.29 -9.11
CA ARG A 302 -76.57 13.36 -9.36
C ARG A 302 -77.32 13.20 -10.69
N THR A 303 -76.63 12.78 -11.76
CA THR A 303 -77.24 12.53 -13.08
C THR A 303 -78.15 11.30 -13.13
N ARG A 304 -78.05 10.36 -12.17
CA ARG A 304 -78.99 9.24 -12.03
C ARG A 304 -80.28 9.60 -11.29
N GLY A 305 -80.40 10.81 -10.72
CA GLY A 305 -81.57 11.25 -9.97
C GLY A 305 -82.81 11.64 -10.80
N GLU A 306 -82.68 11.87 -12.11
CA GLU A 306 -83.74 12.53 -12.90
C GLU A 306 -84.45 11.61 -13.94
N MET A 307 -84.08 10.33 -14.04
CA MET A 307 -84.67 9.37 -14.99
C MET A 307 -85.47 8.23 -14.32
N ALA A 308 -86.33 8.59 -13.34
CA ALA A 308 -87.21 7.66 -12.63
C ALA A 308 -88.70 8.09 -12.64
N ARG A 309 -89.24 8.50 -13.80
CA ARG A 309 -90.69 8.64 -14.04
C ARG A 309 -91.07 8.25 -15.47
N ARG A 310 -91.64 7.05 -15.69
CA ARG A 310 -92.48 6.78 -16.88
C ARG A 310 -93.65 5.82 -16.65
N VAL A 311 -94.70 6.13 -17.41
CA VAL A 311 -96.05 5.53 -17.55
C VAL A 311 -96.14 4.80 -18.90
N VAL A 312 -96.84 3.68 -19.09
CA VAL A 312 -97.37 2.64 -18.16
C VAL A 312 -97.86 1.41 -18.98
N THR A 313 -97.93 0.22 -18.36
CA THR A 313 -98.67 -1.03 -18.77
C THR A 313 -98.69 -1.59 -20.21
N SER A 314 -98.63 -2.94 -20.27
CA SER A 314 -99.32 -3.87 -21.22
C SER A 314 -98.86 -3.88 -22.70
N THR A 315 -98.78 -5.02 -23.40
CA THR A 315 -99.75 -6.13 -23.50
C THR A 315 -99.16 -7.54 -23.80
N THR A 316 -99.86 -8.56 -23.27
CA THR A 316 -100.08 -9.96 -23.72
C THR A 316 -99.35 -10.58 -24.93
N GLY A 317 -98.90 -11.84 -24.77
CA GLY A 317 -98.62 -12.82 -25.84
C GLY A 317 -98.27 -14.22 -25.28
N VAL A 318 -98.77 -15.31 -25.88
CA VAL A 318 -98.83 -16.65 -25.22
C VAL A 318 -98.28 -17.79 -26.11
N LEU A 319 -97.70 -18.82 -25.44
CA LEU A 319 -97.45 -20.22 -25.86
C LEU A 319 -96.17 -20.65 -26.62
N LYS A 320 -95.78 -21.90 -26.30
CA LYS A 320 -94.92 -22.89 -27.00
C LYS A 320 -93.37 -22.85 -26.91
N SER A 321 -92.88 -23.43 -25.81
CA SER A 321 -92.18 -24.75 -25.76
C SER A 321 -91.00 -25.10 -26.69
N VAL A 322 -89.93 -25.64 -26.06
CA VAL A 322 -88.81 -26.46 -26.61
C VAL A 322 -87.92 -25.73 -27.62
N THR A 323 -86.64 -25.41 -27.36
CA THR A 323 -85.51 -26.35 -27.13
C THR A 323 -84.33 -25.69 -26.38
N ARG A 324 -83.84 -26.32 -25.31
CA ARG A 324 -82.52 -27.01 -25.20
C ARG A 324 -81.24 -26.13 -25.25
N ARG A 325 -80.66 -25.98 -24.05
CA ARG A 325 -79.22 -25.96 -23.68
C ARG A 325 -78.21 -25.28 -24.63
N LEU A 326 -77.56 -24.23 -24.11
CA LEU A 326 -76.09 -24.19 -23.97
C LEU A 326 -75.70 -23.05 -23.00
N GLY A 327 -75.83 -23.30 -21.70
CA GLY A 327 -75.10 -22.52 -20.71
C GLY A 327 -73.66 -23.04 -20.64
N PRO A 328 -72.63 -22.17 -20.49
CA PRO A 328 -71.29 -22.64 -20.21
C PRO A 328 -71.30 -23.43 -18.89
N MET A 329 -70.60 -24.56 -18.88
CA MET A 329 -70.51 -25.43 -17.69
C MET A 329 -69.95 -24.67 -16.49
N PRO A 330 -70.27 -25.07 -15.25
CA PRO A 330 -69.42 -24.72 -14.12
C PRO A 330 -68.02 -25.27 -14.42
N GLN A 331 -67.01 -24.40 -14.48
CA GLN A 331 -65.62 -24.85 -14.55
C GLN A 331 -65.36 -25.73 -13.32
N GLN A 332 -65.10 -27.01 -13.59
CA GLN A 332 -64.69 -27.94 -12.56
C GLN A 332 -63.30 -27.52 -12.08
N ALA A 333 -63.23 -26.90 -10.90
CA ALA A 333 -61.97 -26.65 -10.20
C ALA A 333 -61.21 -28.00 -10.10
N PRO A 334 -60.06 -28.18 -10.77
CA PRO A 334 -59.46 -29.51 -10.90
C PRO A 334 -58.76 -29.98 -9.62
N GLY A 335 -58.73 -29.15 -8.56
CA GLY A 335 -58.18 -29.49 -7.25
C GLY A 335 -58.86 -28.76 -6.10
N LYS A 336 -58.63 -29.27 -4.89
CA LYS A 336 -59.00 -28.62 -3.62
C LYS A 336 -57.91 -28.85 -2.57
N LEU A 337 -57.83 -27.95 -1.61
CA LEU A 337 -57.08 -28.12 -0.36
C LEU A 337 -58.06 -28.50 0.74
N VAL A 338 -57.67 -29.42 1.63
CA VAL A 338 -58.48 -29.86 2.79
C VAL A 338 -57.62 -29.76 4.05
N ILE A 339 -58.06 -29.05 5.08
CA ILE A 339 -57.36 -29.04 6.38
C ILE A 339 -57.51 -30.42 7.02
N ILE A 340 -56.40 -31.12 7.24
CA ILE A 340 -56.35 -32.44 7.89
C ILE A 340 -55.84 -32.36 9.34
N GLN A 341 -55.12 -31.30 9.70
CA GLN A 341 -54.63 -31.03 11.06
C GLN A 341 -54.52 -29.52 11.28
N GLY A 342 -54.76 -29.03 12.50
CA GLY A 342 -54.74 -27.59 12.84
C GLY A 342 -56.14 -27.01 13.07
N ALA A 343 -56.27 -25.69 13.04
CA ALA A 343 -57.57 -25.03 13.22
C ALA A 343 -58.50 -25.28 12.01
N ASN A 344 -59.76 -25.64 12.27
CA ASN A 344 -60.79 -25.92 11.25
C ASN A 344 -60.52 -27.18 10.38
N VAL A 345 -60.07 -28.28 10.98
CA VAL A 345 -60.00 -29.60 10.32
C VAL A 345 -61.32 -29.93 9.61
N GLY A 346 -61.21 -30.44 8.38
CA GLY A 346 -62.34 -30.73 7.49
C GLY A 346 -62.79 -29.56 6.60
N ARG A 347 -62.29 -28.33 6.82
CA ARG A 347 -62.55 -27.20 5.92
C ARG A 347 -61.85 -27.43 4.58
N GLU A 348 -62.63 -27.33 3.50
CA GLU A 348 -62.15 -27.47 2.12
C GLU A 348 -62.13 -26.13 1.39
N PHE A 349 -61.12 -25.91 0.55
CA PHE A 349 -61.03 -24.77 -0.36
C PHE A 349 -60.81 -25.24 -1.79
N ARG A 350 -61.62 -24.75 -2.75
CA ARG A 350 -61.55 -25.17 -4.15
C ARG A 350 -60.57 -24.29 -4.93
N LEU A 351 -59.63 -24.91 -5.62
CA LEU A 351 -58.64 -24.22 -6.46
C LEU A 351 -59.27 -23.92 -7.83
N ALA A 352 -60.02 -22.82 -7.88
CA ALA A 352 -60.78 -22.40 -9.06
C ALA A 352 -60.11 -21.29 -9.89
N ALA A 353 -59.11 -20.61 -9.32
CA ALA A 353 -58.31 -19.58 -10.00
C ALA A 353 -56.96 -20.14 -10.46
N GLN A 354 -56.31 -19.47 -11.43
CA GLN A 354 -54.97 -19.86 -11.92
C GLN A 354 -53.88 -19.71 -10.85
N VAL A 355 -54.07 -18.79 -9.89
CA VAL A 355 -53.21 -18.63 -8.71
C VAL A 355 -54.14 -18.48 -7.51
N VAL A 356 -53.86 -19.20 -6.43
CA VAL A 356 -54.58 -19.12 -5.15
C VAL A 356 -53.55 -18.86 -4.06
N LYS A 357 -53.66 -17.75 -3.35
CA LYS A 357 -52.79 -17.42 -2.21
C LYS A 357 -53.36 -17.96 -0.90
N VAL A 358 -52.50 -18.61 -0.12
CA VAL A 358 -52.82 -19.20 1.18
C VAL A 358 -51.94 -18.54 2.24
N GLY A 359 -52.54 -18.13 3.35
CA GLY A 359 -51.86 -17.41 4.43
C GLY A 359 -52.79 -17.26 5.62
N ARG A 360 -52.49 -16.35 6.55
CA ARG A 360 -53.24 -16.21 7.81
C ARG A 360 -54.47 -15.30 7.73
N ASP A 361 -54.43 -14.26 6.91
CA ASP A 361 -55.41 -13.16 6.89
C ASP A 361 -56.19 -13.10 5.56
N PRO A 362 -57.54 -13.10 5.59
CA PRO A 362 -58.37 -13.02 4.38
C PRO A 362 -58.28 -11.68 3.63
N GLN A 363 -57.67 -10.62 4.20
CA GLN A 363 -57.39 -9.38 3.47
C GLN A 363 -56.27 -9.53 2.42
N PHE A 364 -55.39 -10.52 2.59
CA PHE A 364 -54.19 -10.69 1.76
C PHE A 364 -54.14 -12.04 1.01
N CYS A 365 -55.05 -12.97 1.33
CA CYS A 365 -55.04 -14.35 0.84
C CYS A 365 -56.45 -14.84 0.47
N ASP A 366 -56.57 -15.64 -0.59
CA ASP A 366 -57.82 -16.27 -1.00
C ASP A 366 -58.30 -17.33 0.02
N PHE A 367 -57.35 -18.04 0.64
CA PHE A 367 -57.63 -19.03 1.68
C PHE A 367 -56.87 -18.71 2.97
N ALA A 368 -57.59 -18.13 3.95
CA ALA A 368 -57.07 -17.82 5.27
C ALA A 368 -57.05 -19.07 6.19
N LEU A 369 -55.89 -19.38 6.77
CA LEU A 369 -55.63 -20.37 7.80
C LEU A 369 -55.54 -19.66 9.17
N TYR A 370 -56.33 -20.09 10.14
CA TYR A 370 -56.36 -19.48 11.48
C TYR A 370 -55.23 -20.03 12.35
N ASP A 371 -54.00 -19.67 12.01
CA ASP A 371 -52.75 -20.16 12.60
C ASP A 371 -51.76 -19.00 12.74
N GLU A 372 -51.26 -18.75 13.95
CA GLU A 372 -50.39 -17.60 14.22
C GLU A 372 -49.00 -17.72 13.57
N TYR A 373 -48.56 -18.94 13.28
CA TYR A 373 -47.27 -19.26 12.66
C TYR A 373 -47.32 -19.18 11.12
N VAL A 374 -48.42 -18.71 10.54
CA VAL A 374 -48.60 -18.58 9.09
C VAL A 374 -48.43 -17.11 8.64
N SER A 375 -47.49 -16.86 7.72
CA SER A 375 -47.26 -15.56 7.06
C SER A 375 -48.39 -15.13 6.10
N ASN A 376 -48.33 -13.89 5.61
CA ASN A 376 -49.33 -13.28 4.72
C ASN A 376 -48.68 -12.69 3.45
N PRO A 377 -48.84 -13.31 2.27
CA PRO A 377 -49.16 -14.73 2.05
C PRO A 377 -48.06 -15.65 2.61
N HIS A 378 -48.37 -16.94 2.73
CA HIS A 378 -47.40 -17.97 3.13
C HIS A 378 -46.92 -18.78 1.94
N PHE A 379 -47.86 -19.27 1.14
CA PHE A 379 -47.60 -19.95 -0.12
C PHE A 379 -48.71 -19.68 -1.12
N SER A 380 -48.43 -19.93 -2.38
CA SER A 380 -49.42 -19.90 -3.46
C SER A 380 -49.46 -21.22 -4.20
N VAL A 381 -50.66 -21.55 -4.70
CA VAL A 381 -50.88 -22.71 -5.56
C VAL A 381 -51.20 -22.20 -6.96
N HIS A 382 -50.34 -22.55 -7.91
CA HIS A 382 -50.45 -22.20 -9.32
C HIS A 382 -51.05 -23.37 -10.10
N GLN A 383 -52.05 -23.10 -10.94
CA GLN A 383 -52.64 -24.05 -11.87
C GLN A 383 -52.28 -23.66 -13.30
N GLU A 384 -51.46 -24.48 -13.95
CA GLU A 384 -51.08 -24.30 -15.36
C GLU A 384 -51.30 -25.60 -16.14
N GLN A 385 -51.98 -25.51 -17.28
CA GLN A 385 -52.21 -26.63 -18.21
C GLN A 385 -52.82 -27.90 -17.57
N GLY A 386 -53.49 -27.76 -16.40
CA GLY A 386 -54.09 -28.87 -15.66
C GLY A 386 -53.15 -29.58 -14.67
N LEU A 387 -51.93 -29.09 -14.51
CA LEU A 387 -50.99 -29.42 -13.44
C LEU A 387 -51.06 -28.35 -12.34
N PHE A 388 -50.74 -28.77 -11.11
CA PHE A 388 -50.65 -27.89 -9.95
C PHE A 388 -49.21 -27.79 -9.48
N TYR A 389 -48.85 -26.60 -9.03
CA TYR A 389 -47.54 -26.28 -8.47
C TYR A 389 -47.73 -25.45 -7.21
N ILE A 390 -46.80 -25.57 -6.28
CA ILE A 390 -46.75 -24.80 -5.05
C ILE A 390 -45.48 -23.95 -5.04
N VAL A 391 -45.60 -22.72 -4.52
CA VAL A 391 -44.52 -21.75 -4.36
C VAL A 391 -44.62 -21.22 -2.93
N ASP A 392 -43.54 -21.33 -2.14
CA ASP A 392 -43.46 -20.60 -0.87
C ASP A 392 -43.19 -19.12 -1.16
N GLU A 393 -43.97 -18.22 -0.56
CA GLU A 393 -43.96 -16.78 -0.87
C GLU A 393 -42.93 -16.00 -0.02
N GLY A 394 -41.92 -16.68 0.54
CA GLY A 394 -40.97 -16.09 1.49
C GLY A 394 -41.47 -16.18 2.93
N SER A 395 -42.10 -17.30 3.30
CA SER A 395 -42.72 -17.47 4.60
C SER A 395 -41.68 -17.58 5.73
N THR A 396 -42.04 -17.09 6.92
CA THR A 396 -41.12 -17.01 8.07
C THR A 396 -40.75 -18.37 8.64
N ASN A 397 -41.67 -19.35 8.55
CA ASN A 397 -41.49 -20.69 9.10
C ASN A 397 -41.27 -21.77 8.03
N GLY A 398 -41.37 -21.42 6.75
CA GLY A 398 -41.22 -22.32 5.61
C GLY A 398 -42.43 -23.24 5.37
N THR A 399 -42.78 -23.41 4.10
CA THR A 399 -43.70 -24.46 3.64
C THR A 399 -42.96 -25.79 3.49
N LYS A 400 -43.59 -26.90 3.91
CA LYS A 400 -43.13 -28.27 3.58
C LYS A 400 -44.18 -29.02 2.78
N VAL A 401 -43.74 -29.90 1.88
CA VAL A 401 -44.61 -30.84 1.15
C VAL A 401 -44.08 -32.25 1.32
N ASN A 402 -44.93 -33.16 1.78
CA ASN A 402 -44.56 -34.53 2.14
C ASN A 402 -43.33 -34.57 3.07
N SER A 403 -43.32 -33.69 4.08
CA SER A 403 -42.23 -33.44 5.03
C SER A 403 -40.92 -32.87 4.45
N VAL A 404 -40.84 -32.61 3.13
CA VAL A 404 -39.68 -31.95 2.48
C VAL A 404 -39.89 -30.43 2.44
N PRO A 405 -38.96 -29.60 2.96
CA PRO A 405 -39.09 -28.15 2.88
C PRO A 405 -38.96 -27.63 1.44
N LEU A 406 -39.77 -26.64 1.09
CA LEU A 406 -39.65 -25.90 -0.17
C LEU A 406 -38.61 -24.79 -0.02
N THR A 407 -37.85 -24.52 -1.09
CA THR A 407 -37.04 -23.30 -1.18
C THR A 407 -37.96 -22.11 -1.46
N PRO A 408 -37.84 -20.96 -0.76
CA PRO A 408 -38.60 -19.75 -1.05
C PRO A 408 -38.57 -19.34 -2.52
N HIS A 409 -39.72 -18.93 -3.04
CA HIS A 409 -39.97 -18.54 -4.43
C HIS A 409 -39.65 -19.62 -5.51
N GLN A 410 -39.24 -20.83 -5.11
CA GLN A 410 -39.08 -21.94 -6.05
C GLN A 410 -40.42 -22.64 -6.31
N ARG A 411 -40.75 -22.81 -7.59
CA ARG A 411 -41.95 -23.52 -8.02
C ARG A 411 -41.74 -25.02 -8.07
N ILE A 412 -42.50 -25.76 -7.26
CA ILE A 412 -42.38 -27.21 -7.11
C ILE A 412 -43.71 -27.88 -7.51
N PRO A 413 -43.71 -29.01 -8.26
CA PRO A 413 -44.94 -29.72 -8.63
C PRO A 413 -45.71 -30.21 -7.39
N LEU A 414 -47.03 -30.06 -7.40
CA LEU A 414 -47.91 -30.52 -6.31
C LEU A 414 -48.68 -31.76 -6.76
N GLU A 415 -48.21 -32.94 -6.32
CA GLU A 415 -48.82 -34.22 -6.66
C GLU A 415 -50.14 -34.47 -5.90
N PRO A 416 -51.10 -35.23 -6.46
CA PRO A 416 -52.32 -35.63 -5.77
C PRO A 416 -52.07 -36.30 -4.42
N ASP A 417 -52.93 -36.00 -3.45
CA ASP A 417 -52.90 -36.49 -2.06
C ASP A 417 -51.68 -36.06 -1.23
N ALA A 418 -50.79 -35.22 -1.78
CA ALA A 418 -49.66 -34.63 -1.06
C ALA A 418 -50.11 -33.81 0.17
N ILE A 419 -49.30 -33.90 1.23
CA ILE A 419 -49.50 -33.20 2.49
C ILE A 419 -48.62 -31.95 2.50
N ILE A 420 -49.26 -30.78 2.61
CA ILE A 420 -48.60 -29.48 2.79
C ILE A 420 -48.64 -29.15 4.28
N GLU A 421 -47.48 -28.83 4.88
CA GLU A 421 -47.34 -28.45 6.28
C GLU A 421 -46.89 -26.99 6.38
N VAL A 422 -47.64 -26.18 7.12
CA VAL A 422 -47.39 -24.74 7.33
C VAL A 422 -47.77 -24.34 8.75
N GLY A 423 -46.83 -23.76 9.51
CA GLY A 423 -47.07 -23.46 10.93
C GLY A 423 -47.42 -24.72 11.74
N GLN A 424 -48.58 -24.70 12.40
CA GLN A 424 -49.17 -25.86 13.10
C GLN A 424 -50.27 -26.58 12.27
N THR A 425 -50.52 -26.12 11.04
CA THR A 425 -51.59 -26.57 10.15
C THR A 425 -51.06 -27.53 9.08
N ARG A 426 -51.81 -28.62 8.82
CA ARG A 426 -51.57 -29.51 7.68
C ARG A 426 -52.76 -29.54 6.74
N LEU A 427 -52.46 -29.41 5.46
CA LEU A 427 -53.40 -29.43 4.34
C LEU A 427 -53.12 -30.65 3.48
N GLN A 428 -54.15 -31.31 2.99
CA GLN A 428 -54.02 -32.31 1.93
C GLN A 428 -54.53 -31.72 0.60
N PHE A 429 -53.71 -31.78 -0.44
CA PHE A 429 -54.14 -31.45 -1.79
C PHE A 429 -54.86 -32.64 -2.43
N LYS A 430 -56.06 -32.42 -2.97
CA LYS A 430 -56.84 -33.46 -3.68
C LYS A 430 -57.27 -33.00 -5.05
N ARG A 431 -56.95 -33.79 -6.07
CA ARG A 431 -57.44 -33.57 -7.44
C ARG A 431 -58.91 -34.00 -7.52
N ILE A 432 -59.77 -33.14 -8.08
CA ILE A 432 -61.19 -33.49 -8.29
C ILE A 432 -61.31 -34.15 -9.67
N GLY A 433 -61.64 -35.46 -9.70
CA GLY A 433 -61.94 -36.19 -10.94
C GLY A 433 -60.75 -36.90 -11.62
N GLY A 434 -59.74 -37.36 -10.87
CA GLY A 434 -58.68 -38.22 -11.41
C GLY A 434 -59.14 -39.67 -11.67
N THR A 435 -58.64 -40.28 -12.75
CA THR A 435 -58.95 -41.67 -13.14
C THR A 435 -58.20 -42.71 -12.29
N THR A 436 -58.88 -43.82 -12.01
CA THR A 436 -58.32 -44.99 -11.31
C THR A 436 -57.12 -45.58 -12.05
N ARG A 437 -55.93 -45.57 -11.43
CA ARG A 437 -54.81 -46.40 -11.90
C ARG A 437 -54.94 -47.80 -11.32
N VAL A 438 -55.16 -48.78 -12.19
CA VAL A 438 -55.28 -50.20 -11.84
C VAL A 438 -53.95 -50.73 -11.28
N LEU A 439 -54.02 -51.49 -10.18
CA LEU A 439 -52.93 -52.31 -9.66
C LEU A 439 -52.85 -53.63 -10.45
N GLY A 440 -51.64 -54.01 -10.86
CA GLY A 440 -51.33 -55.26 -11.54
C GLY A 440 -49.95 -55.17 -12.22
N GLY A 441 -48.98 -56.01 -11.90
CA GLY A 441 -48.96 -57.06 -10.87
C GLY A 441 -47.54 -57.53 -10.58
#